data_AF-A0A6S6S220-F1
#
_entry.id   AF-A0A6S6S220-F1
#
_cell.length_a   1.000
_cell.length_b   1.000
_cell.length_c   1.000
_cell.angle_alpha   90.00
_cell.angle_beta   90.00
_cell.angle_gamma   90.00
#
_symmetry.space_group_name_H-M   'P 1'
#
loop_
_entity.id
_entity.type
_entity.pdbx_description
1 polymer ?
#
loop_
_entity_poly.entity_id
_entity_poly.type
_entity_poly.pdbx_seq_one_letter_code
_entity_poly.pdbx_strand_id
1 'polypeptide(L)' 'MEKTYVTIIAKRLNFDDIIYMSYLIDFKRKVIFTMEEEGFSIRETAKQFRIGSASVSRWINQI' A
#
# COMPACT_ATOMS: atom_id res chain seq x y z
N MET A 1 0.47 -21.66 16.14
CA MET A 1 1.79 -21.25 16.69
C MET A 1 2.49 -20.18 15.86
N GLU A 2 2.12 -19.97 14.60
CA GLU A 2 2.75 -18.98 13.68
C GLU A 2 2.37 -17.51 13.95
N LYS A 3 1.12 -17.25 14.38
CA LYS A 3 0.62 -15.88 14.66
C LYS A 3 1.43 -15.13 15.73
N THR A 4 1.99 -15.85 16.69
CA THR A 4 2.76 -15.27 17.81
C THR A 4 4.10 -14.72 17.35
N TYR A 5 4.80 -15.42 16.45
CA TYR A 5 6.10 -14.98 15.91
C TYR A 5 5.98 -13.76 15.01
N VAL A 6 5.00 -13.76 14.10
CA VAL A 6 4.70 -12.60 13.24
C VAL A 6 4.44 -11.35 14.08
N THR A 7 3.66 -11.49 15.16
CA THR A 7 3.34 -10.38 16.07
C THR A 7 4.55 -9.89 16.86
N ILE A 8 5.47 -10.78 17.26
CA ILE A 8 6.70 -10.40 17.98
C ILE A 8 7.70 -9.71 17.06
N ILE A 9 7.86 -10.19 15.81
CA ILE A 9 8.75 -9.58 14.81
C ILE A 9 8.21 -8.20 14.41
N ALA A 10 6.90 -8.10 14.18
CA ALA A 10 6.18 -6.84 13.91
C ALA A 10 6.22 -5.81 15.05
N LYS A 11 6.52 -6.22 16.29
CA LYS A 11 6.75 -5.27 17.40
C LYS A 11 8.20 -4.79 17.46
N ARG A 12 9.14 -5.58 16.94
CA ARG A 12 10.58 -5.33 17.02
C ARG A 12 11.12 -4.56 15.81
N LEU A 13 10.49 -4.76 14.65
CA LEU A 13 10.51 -3.86 13.51
C LEU A 13 9.24 -3.03 13.63
N ASN A 14 9.32 -1.70 13.58
CA ASN A 14 8.14 -0.85 13.66
C ASN A 14 7.09 -1.38 12.65
N PHE A 15 5.95 -1.90 13.13
CA PHE A 15 4.93 -2.50 12.25
C PHE A 15 4.50 -1.53 11.16
N ASP A 16 4.47 -0.25 11.53
CA ASP A 16 4.22 0.86 10.64
C ASP A 16 5.29 0.93 9.54
N ASP A 17 6.58 0.73 9.82
CA ASP A 17 7.65 0.75 8.79
C ASP A 17 7.57 -0.43 7.81
N ILE A 18 7.19 -1.63 8.27
CA ILE A 18 7.03 -2.80 7.38
C ILE A 18 5.80 -2.62 6.50
N ILE A 19 4.66 -2.21 7.06
CA ILE A 19 3.43 -1.98 6.26
C ILE A 19 3.61 -0.78 5.33
N TYR A 20 4.33 0.25 5.77
CA TYR A 20 4.69 1.40 4.95
C TYR A 20 5.56 0.98 3.76
N MET A 21 6.46 0.00 3.94
CA MET A 21 7.29 -0.55 2.87
C MET A 21 6.60 -1.63 2.01
N SER A 22 5.63 -2.37 2.55
CA SER A 22 4.86 -3.37 1.82
C SER A 22 3.36 -3.20 2.07
N TYR A 23 2.73 -2.28 1.35
CA TYR A 23 1.28 -2.29 1.21
C TYR A 23 0.81 -3.68 0.76
N LEU A 24 -0.22 -4.22 1.41
CA LEU A 24 -0.83 -5.50 1.03
C LEU A 24 -1.26 -5.44 -0.45
N ILE A 25 -1.11 -6.55 -1.19
CA ILE A 25 -1.42 -6.59 -2.63
C ILE A 25 -2.87 -6.16 -2.92
N ASP A 26 -3.80 -6.52 -2.05
CA ASP A 26 -5.21 -6.14 -2.17
C ASP A 26 -5.43 -4.64 -2.00
N PHE A 27 -4.65 -3.99 -1.13
CA PHE A 27 -4.70 -2.54 -0.99
C PHE A 27 -4.19 -1.87 -2.28
N LYS A 28 -3.06 -2.34 -2.83
CA LYS A 28 -2.53 -1.80 -4.08
C LYS A 28 -3.52 -1.97 -5.24
N ARG A 29 -4.15 -3.14 -5.36
CA ARG A 29 -5.20 -3.40 -6.35
C ARG A 29 -6.38 -2.46 -6.18
N LYS A 30 -6.85 -2.24 -4.95
CA LYS A 30 -7.92 -1.29 -4.66
C LYS A 30 -7.56 0.12 -5.11
N VAL A 31 -6.33 0.56 -4.84
CA VAL A 31 -5.84 1.90 -5.25
C VAL A 31 -5.85 2.05 -6.78
N ILE A 32 -5.35 1.06 -7.51
CA ILE A 32 -5.33 1.10 -8.98
C ILE A 32 -6.75 1.03 -9.56
N PHE A 33 -7.59 0.14 -9.04
CA PHE A 33 -8.97 0.01 -9.48
C PHE A 33 -9.76 1.30 -9.30
N THR A 34 -9.66 1.95 -8.13
CA THR A 34 -10.31 3.25 -7.89
C THR A 34 -9.76 4.34 -8.80
N MET A 35 -8.46 4.33 -9.12
CA MET A 35 -7.88 5.28 -10.07
C MET A 35 -8.48 5.15 -11.47
N GLU A 36 -8.66 3.91 -11.95
CA GLU A 36 -9.24 3.63 -13.27
C GLU A 36 -10.74 3.92 -13.31
N GLU A 37 -11.48 3.51 -12.27
CA GLU A 37 -12.93 3.69 -12.16
C GLU A 37 -13.33 5.18 -12.10
N GLU A 38 -12.61 5.97 -11.29
CA GLU A 38 -12.90 7.39 -11.09
C GLU A 38 -12.20 8.29 -12.13
N GLY A 39 -11.31 7.72 -12.96
CA GLY A 39 -10.50 8.48 -13.93
C GLY A 39 -9.52 9.46 -13.27
N PHE A 40 -9.07 9.16 -12.04
CA PHE A 40 -8.17 10.04 -11.28
C PHE A 40 -6.74 10.01 -11.80
N SER A 41 -6.06 11.16 -11.70
CA SER A 41 -4.62 11.22 -11.88
C SER A 41 -3.88 10.56 -10.72
N ILE A 42 -2.62 10.16 -10.94
CA ILE A 42 -1.73 9.62 -9.89
C ILE A 42 -1.72 10.49 -8.63
N ARG A 43 -1.76 11.82 -8.79
CA ARG A 43 -1.72 12.78 -7.67
C ARG A 43 -3.03 12.79 -6.88
N GLU A 44 -4.17 12.71 -7.56
CA GLU A 44 -5.49 12.67 -6.94
C GLU A 44 -5.68 11.36 -6.18
N THR A 45 -5.34 10.24 -6.81
CA THR A 45 -5.32 8.92 -6.16
C THR A 45 -4.42 8.91 -4.93
N ALA A 46 -3.19 9.42 -5.05
CA ALA A 46 -2.27 9.51 -3.91
C ALA A 46 -2.85 10.35 -2.76
N LYS A 47 -3.52 11.47 -3.07
CA LYS A 47 -4.19 12.32 -2.09
C LYS A 47 -5.37 11.61 -1.41
N GLN A 48 -6.20 10.89 -2.18
CA GLN A 48 -7.35 10.14 -1.68
C GLN A 48 -6.93 9.07 -0.68
N PHE A 49 -5.88 8.31 -1.00
CA PHE A 49 -5.39 7.23 -0.15
C PHE A 49 -4.33 7.67 0.87
N ARG A 50 -3.96 8.96 0.88
CA ARG A 50 -2.92 9.55 1.75
C ARG A 50 -1.57 8.82 1.66
N ILE A 51 -1.17 8.48 0.44
CA ILE A 51 0.08 7.79 0.13
C ILE A 51 0.98 8.65 -0.76
N GLY A 52 2.22 8.21 -0.97
CA GLY A 52 3.13 8.85 -1.91
C GLY A 52 2.72 8.61 -3.37
N SER A 53 2.80 9.65 -4.21
CA SER A 53 2.58 9.51 -5.66
C SER A 53 3.54 8.53 -6.33
N ALA A 54 4.77 8.43 -5.83
CA ALA A 54 5.75 7.45 -6.27
C ALA A 54 5.29 6.01 -6.04
N SER A 55 4.55 5.74 -4.96
CA SER A 55 3.99 4.42 -4.66
C SER A 55 2.93 4.03 -5.69
N VAL A 56 2.02 4.96 -6.01
CA VAL A 56 0.98 4.75 -7.03
C VAL A 56 1.63 4.50 -8.40
N SER A 57 2.58 5.36 -8.81
CA SER A 57 3.33 5.19 -10.07
C SER A 57 4.05 3.85 -10.17
N ARG A 58 4.64 3.39 -9.06
CA ARG A 58 5.30 2.09 -9.00
C ARG A 58 4.32 0.92 -9.17
N TRP A 59 3.12 1.00 -8.60
CA TRP A 59 2.15 -0.10 -8.65
C TRP A 59 1.47 -0.28 -9.99
N ILE A 60 1.26 0.82 -10.74
CA ILE A 60 0.74 0.76 -12.12
C ILE A 60 1.58 -0.17 -13.01
N ASN A 61 2.89 -0.25 -12.75
CA ASN A 61 3.82 -1.06 -13.53
C ASN A 61 4.11 -2.44 -12.91
N GLN A 62 3.51 -2.78 -11.76
CA GLN A 62 3.84 -3.98 -10.97
C GLN A 62 2.64 -4.91 -10.73
N ILE A 63 1.43 -4.47 -11.10
CA ILE A 63 0.16 -5.18 -10.92
C ILE A 63 -0.48 -5.34 -12.30
#